data_AF-A0A3B4XF32-F1
#
_entry.id   AF-A0A3B4XF32-F1
#
_cell.length_a   1.000
_cell.length_b   1.000
_cell.length_c   1.000
_cell.angle_alpha   90.00
_cell.angle_beta   90.00
_cell.angle_gamma   90.00
#
_symmetry.space_group_name_H-M   'P 1'
#
loop_
_entity.id
_entity.type
_entity.pdbx_description
1 polymer ?
#
loop_
_entity_poly.entity_id
_entity_poly.type
_entity_poly.pdbx_seq_one_letter_code
_entity_poly.pdbx_strand_id
1 'polypeptide(L)'
;MEFETTETIRSTPSRHEKSLGLLTMKFVSLLQEAKDGVLDLKVAADSLAVKQKRRIYDITNVLEGVGLIEKKNKNIIQWRGENTGSQTQEVLEQVKVLKAQISELEDQEKELDNQKAWLEDNIKHLNQNPITSTYPCFTFLFNLGQCYLNSFFSVLRAQTCLC
;
A
#
# COMPACT_ATOMS: atom_id res chain seq x y z
N MET A 1 48.66 18.90 -59.78
CA MET A 1 48.57 17.63 -59.01
C MET A 1 48.85 18.02 -57.58
N GLU A 2 47.81 18.53 -56.91
CA GLU A 2 47.92 19.13 -55.58
C GLU A 2 47.50 18.10 -54.53
N PHE A 3 48.29 18.05 -53.46
CA PHE A 3 48.16 17.16 -52.31
C PHE A 3 46.93 17.55 -51.48
N GLU A 4 46.04 16.59 -51.22
CA GLU A 4 44.96 16.77 -50.24
C GLU A 4 45.34 16.06 -48.94
N THR A 5 45.83 16.84 -47.98
CA THR A 5 46.06 16.44 -46.60
C THR A 5 44.71 16.19 -45.94
N THR A 6 44.45 14.93 -45.55
CA THR A 6 43.30 14.56 -44.70
C THR A 6 43.49 15.16 -43.31
N GLU A 7 42.91 16.35 -43.08
CA GLU A 7 42.78 16.92 -41.75
C GLU A 7 41.75 16.12 -40.93
N THR A 8 42.24 15.39 -39.94
CA THR A 8 41.45 14.93 -38.79
C THR A 8 40.82 16.14 -38.10
N ILE A 9 39.52 16.35 -38.33
CA ILE A 9 38.68 17.31 -37.59
C ILE A 9 38.67 16.89 -36.12
N ARG A 10 39.51 17.52 -35.28
CA ARG A 10 39.32 17.51 -33.83
C ARG A 10 38.11 18.38 -33.54
N SER A 11 36.95 17.75 -33.39
CA SER A 11 35.76 18.39 -32.84
C SER A 11 36.14 19.04 -31.51
N THR A 12 36.03 20.36 -31.44
CA THR A 12 36.18 21.10 -30.19
C THR A 12 35.20 20.50 -29.17
N PRO A 13 35.60 20.23 -27.92
CA PRO A 13 34.72 19.62 -26.94
C PRO A 13 33.52 20.55 -26.73
N SER A 14 32.40 20.15 -27.32
CA SER A 14 31.18 20.95 -27.36
C SER A 14 30.71 21.16 -25.93
N ARG A 15 30.28 22.39 -25.62
CA ARG A 15 29.74 22.77 -24.29
C ARG A 15 28.69 21.78 -23.77
N HIS A 16 28.01 21.08 -24.67
CA HIS A 16 27.01 20.06 -24.39
C HIS A 16 27.54 18.84 -23.62
N GLU A 17 28.78 18.41 -23.88
CA GLU A 17 29.42 17.25 -23.23
C GLU A 17 29.65 17.47 -21.72
N LYS A 18 29.66 18.72 -21.28
CA LYS A 18 29.83 19.13 -19.87
C LYS A 18 28.52 19.61 -19.23
N SER A 19 27.39 19.41 -19.90
CA SER A 19 26.10 19.85 -19.39
C SER A 19 25.68 19.05 -18.16
N LEU A 20 24.98 19.70 -17.22
CA LEU A 20 24.43 19.03 -16.04
C LEU A 20 23.45 17.93 -16.46
N GLY A 21 22.65 18.16 -17.51
CA GLY A 21 21.69 17.17 -18.02
C GLY A 21 22.35 15.85 -18.44
N LEU A 22 23.48 15.91 -19.17
CA LEU A 22 24.21 14.69 -19.56
C LEU A 22 24.79 13.95 -18.34
N LEU A 23 25.30 14.70 -17.35
CA LEU A 23 25.78 14.12 -16.10
C LEU A 23 24.64 13.46 -15.32
N THR A 24 23.47 14.10 -15.24
CA THR A 24 22.28 13.53 -14.59
C THR A 24 21.85 12.24 -15.27
N MET A 25 21.81 12.20 -16.60
CA MET A 25 21.43 10.98 -17.33
C MET A 25 22.38 9.82 -17.02
N LYS A 26 23.70 10.04 -17.10
CA LYS A 26 24.70 9.02 -16.72
C LYS A 26 24.59 8.61 -15.26
N PHE A 27 24.35 9.57 -14.36
CA PHE A 27 24.17 9.29 -12.93
C PHE A 27 22.96 8.38 -12.68
N VAL A 28 21.84 8.65 -13.33
CA VAL A 28 20.62 7.84 -13.21
C VAL A 28 20.85 6.44 -13.79
N SER A 29 21.54 6.30 -14.92
CA SER A 29 21.87 4.98 -15.46
C SER A 29 22.71 4.15 -14.48
N LEU A 30 23.73 4.73 -13.85
CA LEU A 30 24.54 4.04 -12.83
C LEU A 30 23.70 3.66 -11.60
N LEU A 31 22.73 4.51 -11.24
CA LEU A 31 21.84 4.27 -10.10
C LEU A 31 20.84 3.14 -10.39
N GLN A 32 20.40 2.98 -11.63
CA GLN A 32 19.54 1.88 -12.09
C GLN A 32 20.30 0.56 -12.25
N GLU A 33 21.56 0.61 -12.69
CA GLU A 33 22.44 -0.56 -12.77
C GLU A 33 22.91 -1.06 -11.40
N ALA A 34 22.91 -0.18 -10.39
CA ALA A 34 23.34 -0.51 -9.04
C ALA A 34 22.40 -1.54 -8.39
N LYS A 35 22.98 -2.68 -7.98
CA LYS A 35 22.28 -3.72 -7.24
C LYS A 35 21.71 -3.14 -5.93
N ASP A 36 20.47 -3.52 -5.63
CA ASP A 36 19.70 -3.06 -4.45
C ASP A 36 19.40 -1.55 -4.40
N GLY A 37 19.67 -0.82 -5.49
CA GLY A 37 19.46 0.62 -5.57
C GLY A 37 20.42 1.42 -4.69
N VAL A 38 21.57 0.86 -4.33
CA VAL A 38 22.57 1.54 -3.47
C VAL A 38 23.77 1.94 -4.32
N LEU A 39 24.07 3.24 -4.38
CA LEU A 39 25.17 3.78 -5.19
C LEU A 39 26.21 4.48 -4.30
N ASP A 40 27.49 4.12 -4.50
CA ASP A 40 28.62 4.84 -3.92
C ASP A 40 28.96 6.07 -4.77
N LEU A 41 28.89 7.24 -4.15
CA LEU A 41 29.19 8.53 -4.76
C LEU A 41 30.64 8.64 -5.27
N LYS A 42 31.58 7.90 -4.69
CA LYS A 42 32.97 7.85 -5.19
C LYS A 42 33.05 7.15 -6.53
N VAL A 43 32.43 5.96 -6.62
CA VAL A 43 32.38 5.17 -7.86
C VAL A 43 31.63 5.94 -8.94
N ALA A 44 30.51 6.56 -8.58
CA ALA A 44 29.78 7.43 -9.51
C ALA A 44 30.64 8.62 -9.97
N ALA A 45 31.36 9.29 -9.07
CA ALA A 45 32.24 10.41 -9.44
C ALA A 45 33.34 10.01 -10.42
N ASP A 46 33.91 8.81 -10.26
CA ASP A 46 34.93 8.27 -11.15
C ASP A 46 34.32 7.92 -12.53
N SER A 47 33.17 7.25 -12.57
CA SER A 47 32.48 6.88 -13.82
C SER A 47 31.93 8.08 -14.59
N LEU A 48 31.48 9.14 -13.92
CA LEU A 48 31.05 10.37 -14.58
C LEU A 48 32.24 11.21 -15.11
N ALA A 49 33.50 10.77 -14.92
CA ALA A 49 34.72 11.46 -15.34
C ALA A 49 34.75 12.95 -14.95
N VAL A 50 34.10 13.28 -13.82
CA VAL A 50 33.89 14.67 -13.43
C VAL A 50 35.17 15.18 -12.81
N LYS A 51 35.94 15.98 -13.56
CA LYS A 51 37.07 16.75 -12.99
C LYS A 51 36.65 17.67 -11.83
N GLN A 52 35.35 17.87 -11.59
CA GLN A 52 34.77 18.78 -10.60
C GLN A 52 33.72 18.08 -9.72
N LYS A 53 34.11 17.71 -8.50
CA LYS A 53 33.22 17.13 -7.47
C LYS A 53 31.97 17.97 -7.13
N ARG A 54 31.89 19.22 -7.62
CA ARG A 54 30.75 20.11 -7.41
C ARG A 54 29.45 19.62 -8.07
N ARG A 55 29.50 18.94 -9.23
CA ARG A 55 28.29 18.57 -9.98
C ARG A 55 27.49 17.44 -9.36
N ILE A 56 28.15 16.56 -8.59
CA ILE A 56 27.46 15.49 -7.85
C ILE A 56 26.46 16.09 -6.87
N TYR A 57 26.82 17.14 -6.14
CA TYR A 57 25.92 17.79 -5.20
C TYR A 57 24.74 18.48 -5.88
N ASP A 58 24.93 19.05 -7.08
CA ASP A 58 23.82 19.63 -7.84
C ASP A 58 22.78 18.56 -8.16
N ILE A 59 23.22 17.38 -8.60
CA ILE A 59 22.36 16.25 -8.94
C ILE A 59 21.70 15.67 -7.68
N THR A 60 22.49 15.38 -6.64
CA THR A 60 21.96 14.76 -5.42
C THR A 60 20.99 15.68 -4.69
N ASN A 61 21.25 16.99 -4.60
CA ASN A 61 20.34 17.90 -3.91
C ASN A 61 18.99 18.02 -4.63
N VAL A 62 18.99 18.00 -5.97
CA VAL A 62 17.75 17.99 -6.74
C VAL A 62 17.00 16.67 -6.57
N LEU A 63 17.69 15.53 -6.71
CA LEU A 63 17.04 14.21 -6.55
C LEU A 63 16.55 13.97 -5.11
N GLU A 64 17.28 14.47 -4.11
CA GLU A 64 16.88 14.44 -2.70
C GLU A 64 15.70 15.39 -2.43
N GLY A 65 15.72 16.59 -3.02
CA GLY A 65 14.62 17.55 -2.93
C GLY A 65 13.32 17.05 -3.57
N VAL A 66 13.41 16.22 -4.61
CA VAL A 66 12.26 15.53 -5.21
C VAL A 66 11.87 14.27 -4.41
N GLY A 67 12.77 13.75 -3.57
CA GLY A 67 12.53 12.53 -2.78
C GLY A 67 12.77 11.21 -3.52
N LEU A 68 13.49 11.25 -4.65
CA LEU A 68 13.84 10.05 -5.42
C LEU A 68 15.05 9.29 -4.85
N ILE A 69 15.86 9.95 -4.03
CA ILE A 69 17.00 9.36 -3.34
C ILE A 69 16.98 9.70 -1.86
N GLU A 70 17.57 8.83 -1.05
CA GLU A 70 17.85 9.08 0.35
C GLU A 70 19.35 8.87 0.66
N LYS A 71 19.85 9.62 1.63
CA LYS A 71 21.25 9.53 2.04
C LYS A 71 21.40 8.50 3.16
N LYS A 72 22.13 7.40 2.90
CA LYS A 72 22.49 6.42 3.93
C LYS A 72 23.73 6.85 4.71
N ASN A 73 24.79 7.21 3.98
CA ASN A 73 26.07 7.62 4.56
C ASN A 73 26.64 8.79 3.76
N LYS A 74 27.74 9.40 4.23
CA LYS A 74 28.39 10.52 3.54
C LYS A 74 28.78 10.24 2.07
N ASN A 75 29.02 8.97 1.73
CA ASN A 75 29.39 8.53 0.37
C ASN A 75 28.37 7.57 -0.25
N ILE A 76 27.28 7.24 0.43
CA ILE A 76 26.33 6.21 -0.03
C ILE A 76 24.94 6.82 -0.08
N ILE A 77 24.32 6.73 -1.25
CA ILE A 77 22.93 7.09 -1.47
C ILE A 77 22.12 5.85 -1.85
N GLN A 78 20.85 5.85 -1.50
CA GLN A 78 19.90 4.82 -1.89
C GLN A 78 18.81 5.43 -2.77
N TRP A 79 18.51 4.76 -3.87
CA TRP A 79 17.38 5.03 -4.74
C TRP A 79 16.08 4.64 -4.03
N ARG A 80 15.20 5.62 -3.86
CA ARG A 80 13.84 5.47 -3.32
C ARG A 80 12.80 5.25 -4.42
N GLY A 81 13.11 5.70 -5.64
CA GLY A 81 12.31 5.37 -6.80
C GLY A 81 12.21 3.87 -6.96
N GLU A 82 11.08 3.41 -7.46
CA GLU A 82 10.67 2.02 -7.62
C GLU A 82 11.85 1.03 -7.80
N ASN A 83 12.26 0.41 -6.69
CA ASN A 83 13.22 -0.69 -6.68
C ASN A 83 12.46 -1.95 -7.08
N THR A 84 12.07 -2.05 -8.35
CA THR A 84 11.37 -3.21 -8.93
C THR A 84 12.21 -4.49 -8.85
N GLY A 85 13.48 -4.41 -8.46
CA GLY A 85 14.43 -5.53 -8.48
C GLY A 85 14.63 -6.30 -7.17
N SER A 86 14.67 -5.63 -5.99
CA SER A 86 15.11 -6.32 -4.75
C SER A 86 14.06 -6.44 -3.64
N GLN A 87 13.03 -5.59 -3.61
CA GLN A 87 11.94 -5.72 -2.62
C GLN A 87 10.88 -6.75 -3.02
N THR A 88 10.99 -7.30 -4.23
CA THR A 88 9.88 -7.97 -4.91
C THR A 88 9.64 -9.37 -4.38
N GLN A 89 10.61 -10.17 -3.96
CA GLN A 89 10.30 -11.56 -3.57
C GLN A 89 9.48 -11.66 -2.29
N GLU A 90 9.89 -10.97 -1.23
CA GLU A 90 9.18 -11.00 0.04
C GLU A 90 7.83 -10.27 -0.05
N VAL A 91 7.80 -9.11 -0.70
CA VAL A 91 6.55 -8.34 -0.90
C VAL A 91 5.61 -9.07 -1.86
N LEU A 92 6.10 -9.72 -2.92
CA LEU A 92 5.26 -10.49 -3.85
C LEU A 92 4.68 -11.71 -3.15
N GLU A 93 5.45 -12.39 -2.30
CA GLU A 93 4.95 -13.53 -1.55
C GLU A 93 3.89 -13.09 -0.52
N GLN A 94 4.13 -11.99 0.19
CA GLN A 94 3.12 -11.38 1.06
C GLN A 94 1.86 -10.97 0.27
N VAL A 95 2.02 -10.38 -0.92
CA VAL A 95 0.89 -10.01 -1.78
C VAL A 95 0.10 -11.25 -2.23
N LYS A 96 0.75 -12.37 -2.53
CA LYS A 96 0.06 -13.62 -2.85
C LYS A 96 -0.72 -14.16 -1.65
N VAL A 97 -0.11 -14.18 -0.47
CA VAL A 97 -0.77 -14.64 0.76
C VAL A 97 -1.98 -13.75 1.08
N LEU A 98 -1.81 -12.44 1.03
CA LEU A 98 -2.90 -11.48 1.26
C LEU A 98 -4.02 -11.63 0.23
N LYS A 99 -3.70 -11.87 -1.05
CA LYS A 99 -4.71 -12.15 -2.07
C LYS A 99 -5.48 -13.44 -1.79
N ALA A 100 -4.81 -14.49 -1.34
CA ALA A 100 -5.47 -15.74 -0.96
C ALA A 100 -6.41 -15.53 0.25
N GLN A 101 -5.95 -14.77 1.25
CA GLN A 101 -6.78 -14.43 2.41
C GLN A 101 -8.01 -13.60 2.04
N ILE A 102 -7.88 -12.64 1.11
CA ILE A 102 -9.02 -11.87 0.60
C ILE A 102 -10.04 -12.80 -0.05
N SER A 103 -9.60 -13.69 -0.94
CA SER A 103 -10.49 -14.64 -1.61
C SER A 103 -11.21 -15.56 -0.62
N GLU A 104 -10.52 -16.02 0.42
CA GLU A 104 -11.13 -16.88 1.46
C GLU A 104 -12.17 -16.12 2.28
N LEU A 105 -11.88 -14.86 2.63
CA LEU A 105 -12.83 -14.01 3.35
C LEU A 105 -14.07 -13.67 2.50
N GLU A 106 -13.90 -13.44 1.20
CA GLU A 106 -15.01 -13.20 0.25
C GLU A 106 -15.95 -14.42 0.16
N ASP A 107 -15.39 -15.64 0.14
CA ASP A 107 -16.19 -16.88 0.16
C ASP A 107 -16.96 -17.05 1.48
N GLN A 108 -16.35 -16.70 2.62
CA GLN A 108 -17.01 -16.73 3.92
C GLN A 108 -18.14 -15.70 4.02
N GLU A 109 -17.92 -14.48 3.53
CA GLU A 109 -18.93 -13.43 3.49
C GLU A 109 -20.15 -13.89 2.66
N LYS A 110 -19.90 -14.49 1.50
CA LYS A 110 -20.95 -15.02 0.64
C LYS A 110 -21.77 -16.13 1.31
N GLU A 111 -21.11 -17.02 2.05
CA GLU A 111 -21.80 -18.07 2.80
C GLU A 111 -22.71 -17.47 3.89
N LEU A 112 -22.21 -16.48 4.63
CA LEU A 112 -23.00 -15.78 5.64
C LEU A 112 -24.22 -15.06 5.01
N ASP A 113 -24.04 -14.43 3.85
CA ASP A 113 -25.14 -13.80 3.12
C ASP A 113 -26.20 -14.81 2.66
N ASN A 114 -25.78 -16.00 2.21
CA ASN A 114 -26.71 -17.08 1.85
C ASN A 114 -27.52 -17.55 3.08
N GLN A 115 -26.85 -17.73 4.22
CA GLN A 115 -27.50 -18.14 5.46
C GLN A 115 -28.49 -17.09 5.95
N LYS A 116 -28.12 -15.81 5.88
CA LYS A 116 -29.00 -14.69 6.20
C LYS A 116 -30.23 -14.67 5.30
N ALA A 117 -30.05 -14.75 3.99
CA ALA A 117 -31.16 -14.78 3.03
C ALA A 117 -32.09 -15.96 3.29
N TRP A 118 -31.54 -17.14 3.59
CA TRP A 118 -32.32 -18.33 3.94
C TRP A 118 -33.15 -18.13 5.22
N LEU A 119 -32.55 -17.58 6.28
CA LEU A 119 -33.26 -17.29 7.53
C LEU A 119 -34.38 -16.25 7.31
N GLU A 120 -34.11 -15.20 6.54
CA GLU A 120 -35.10 -14.18 6.21
C GLU A 120 -36.29 -14.76 5.44
N ASP A 121 -36.04 -15.66 4.50
CA ASP A 121 -37.08 -16.38 3.76
C ASP A 121 -37.88 -17.31 4.67
N ASN A 122 -37.20 -18.08 5.51
CA ASN A 122 -37.83 -18.96 6.48
C ASN A 122 -38.76 -18.18 7.44
N ILE A 123 -38.30 -17.05 7.97
CA ILE A 123 -39.10 -16.16 8.82
C ILE A 123 -40.33 -15.65 8.06
N LYS A 124 -40.19 -15.24 6.80
CA LYS A 124 -41.33 -14.80 5.97
C LYS A 124 -42.35 -15.91 5.81
N HIS A 125 -41.92 -17.12 5.47
CA HIS A 125 -42.81 -18.28 5.33
C HIS A 125 -43.50 -18.64 6.66
N LEU A 126 -42.79 -18.60 7.78
CA LEU A 126 -43.38 -18.86 9.10
C LEU A 126 -44.43 -17.81 9.50
N ASN A 127 -44.21 -16.53 9.14
CA ASN A 127 -45.15 -15.44 9.40
C ASN A 127 -46.38 -15.44 8.47
N GLN A 128 -46.34 -16.13 7.34
CA GLN A 128 -47.48 -16.29 6.43
C GLN A 128 -48.48 -17.35 6.89
N ASN A 129 -48.20 -18.09 7.97
CA ASN A 129 -49.16 -19.03 8.54
C ASN A 129 -50.35 -18.29 9.19
N PRO A 130 -51.60 -18.68 8.90
CA PRO A 130 -52.79 -17.97 9.39
C PRO A 130 -52.92 -17.99 10.93
N ILE A 131 -52.27 -18.96 11.60
CA ILE A 131 -52.29 -19.10 13.06
C ILE A 131 -51.38 -18.06 13.74
N THR A 132 -50.20 -17.77 13.18
CA THR A 132 -49.28 -16.72 13.67
C THR A 132 -49.73 -15.32 13.29
N SER A 133 -50.46 -15.16 12.18
CA SER A 133 -51.05 -13.88 11.75
C SER A 133 -52.30 -13.47 12.54
N THR A 134 -53.05 -14.43 13.09
CA THR A 134 -54.29 -14.17 13.87
C THR A 134 -54.03 -13.76 15.33
N TYR A 135 -52.89 -14.17 15.92
CA TYR A 135 -52.58 -13.90 17.33
C TYR A 135 -51.25 -13.17 17.63
N PRO A 136 -50.71 -12.27 16.79
CA PRO A 136 -49.47 -11.56 17.11
C PRO A 136 -49.63 -10.70 18.39
N CYS A 137 -50.82 -10.12 18.59
CA CYS A 137 -51.16 -9.33 19.78
C CYS A 137 -51.29 -10.20 21.05
N PHE A 138 -51.78 -11.45 20.95
CA PHE A 138 -51.98 -12.32 22.10
C PHE A 138 -50.64 -12.81 22.67
N THR A 139 -49.69 -13.15 21.80
CA THR A 139 -48.31 -13.46 22.20
C THR A 139 -47.57 -12.25 22.76
N PHE A 140 -47.80 -11.05 22.23
CA PHE A 140 -47.13 -9.83 22.71
C PHE A 140 -47.67 -9.36 24.06
N LEU A 141 -48.99 -9.42 24.28
CA LEU A 141 -49.63 -9.09 25.57
C LEU A 141 -49.30 -10.11 26.66
N PHE A 142 -49.22 -11.41 26.32
CA PHE A 142 -48.79 -12.43 27.29
C PHE A 142 -47.31 -12.26 27.68
N ASN A 143 -46.42 -11.96 26.71
CA ASN A 143 -45.00 -11.70 26.99
C ASN A 143 -44.78 -10.38 27.74
N LEU A 144 -45.47 -9.29 27.38
CA LEU A 144 -45.42 -8.04 28.13
C LEU A 144 -45.96 -8.23 29.55
N GLY A 145 -47.07 -8.98 29.72
CA GLY A 145 -47.62 -9.31 31.04
C GLY A 145 -46.64 -10.09 31.92
N GLN A 146 -45.91 -11.05 31.35
CA GLN A 146 -44.85 -11.80 32.04
C GLN A 146 -43.63 -10.93 32.37
N CYS A 147 -43.21 -10.03 31.46
CA CYS A 147 -42.10 -9.09 31.70
C CYS A 147 -42.44 -8.04 32.78
N TYR A 148 -43.68 -7.53 32.80
CA TYR A 148 -44.14 -6.59 33.82
C TYR A 148 -44.38 -7.27 35.18
N LEU A 149 -44.92 -8.50 35.21
CA LEU A 149 -45.05 -9.26 36.46
C LEU A 149 -43.69 -9.62 37.06
N ASN A 150 -42.70 -10.02 36.24
CA ASN A 150 -41.36 -10.28 36.73
C ASN A 150 -40.65 -9.01 37.23
N SER A 151 -40.87 -7.86 36.58
CA SER A 151 -40.35 -6.57 37.05
C SER A 151 -41.03 -6.12 38.35
N PHE A 152 -42.35 -6.32 38.48
CA PHE A 152 -43.10 -5.98 39.69
C PHE A 152 -42.74 -6.88 40.89
N PHE A 153 -42.55 -8.19 40.67
CA PHE A 153 -42.07 -9.12 41.71
C PHE A 153 -40.62 -8.84 42.13
N SER A 154 -39.77 -8.36 41.21
CA SER A 154 -38.38 -7.98 41.52
C SER A 154 -38.31 -6.73 42.40
N VAL A 155 -39.17 -5.74 42.15
CA VAL A 155 -39.23 -4.51 42.95
C VAL A 155 -39.87 -4.77 44.33
N LEU A 156 -40.92 -5.60 44.42
CA LEU A 156 -41.52 -5.96 45.71
C LEU A 156 -40.56 -6.76 46.61
N ARG A 157 -39.69 -7.60 46.03
CA ARG A 157 -38.71 -8.40 46.78
C ARG A 157 -37.52 -7.58 47.28
N ALA A 158 -37.21 -6.44 46.65
CA ALA A 158 -36.20 -5.50 47.13
C ALA A 158 -36.69 -4.67 48.33
N GLN A 159 -37.99 -4.36 48.40
CA GLN A 159 -38.57 -3.57 49.50
C GLN A 159 -38.68 -4.38 50.81
N THR A 160 -38.72 -5.71 50.76
CA THR A 160 -38.84 -6.59 51.94
C THR A 160 -37.51 -7.00 52.58
N CYS A 161 -36.36 -6.53 52.08
CA CYS A 161 -35.04 -6.79 52.68
C CYS A 161 -34.46 -5.57 53.43
N LEU A 162 -35.26 -4.52 53.68
CA LEU A 162 -34.83 -3.28 54.35
C LEU A 162 -35.60 -2.98 55.65
N CYS A 163 -36.28 -3.96 56.24
CA CYS A 163 -36.71 -3.94 57.65
C CYS A 163 -36.38 -5.29 58.30
#